data_AF-A0A958L846-F1
#
_entry.id   AF-A0A958L846-F1
#
_cell.length_a   1.000
_cell.length_b   1.000
_cell.length_c   1.000
_cell.angle_alpha   90.00
_cell.angle_beta   90.00
_cell.angle_gamma   90.00
#
_symmetry.space_group_name_H-M   'P 1'
#
loop_
_entity.id
_entity.type
_entity.pdbx_description
1 polymer ?
#
loop_
_entity_poly.entity_id
_entity_poly.type
_entity_poly.pdbx_seq_one_letter_code
_entity_poly.pdbx_strand_id
1 'polypeptide(L)'
;RRLFYVGVTRAKKELLLTRSRKRKRYGKWRDVSPSRFLCEIPPELVTLHENGCRPLSETSRTSLLADLYKKLDKDIKNRQEV
;
A
#
# COMPACT_ATOMS: atom_id res chain seq x y z
N ARG A 1 5.55 14.11 17.63
CA ARG A 1 4.80 14.92 16.64
C ARG A 1 5.71 15.39 15.50
N ARG A 2 6.86 16.06 15.79
CA ARG A 2 7.76 16.64 14.77
C ARG A 2 8.21 15.67 13.65
N LEU A 3 8.58 14.43 13.96
CA LEU A 3 8.97 13.44 12.94
C LEU A 3 7.83 13.10 11.95
N PHE A 4 6.61 12.96 12.46
CA PHE A 4 5.45 12.69 11.62
C PHE A 4 5.17 13.87 10.67
N TYR A 5 5.17 15.09 11.21
CA TYR A 5 4.98 16.31 10.42
C TYR A 5 6.00 16.42 9.27
N VAL A 6 7.29 16.23 9.58
CA VAL A 6 8.34 16.26 8.55
C VAL A 6 8.08 15.21 7.48
N GLY A 7 7.73 13.98 7.86
CA GLY A 7 7.40 12.91 6.90
C GLY A 7 6.21 13.26 6.00
N VAL A 8 5.14 13.80 6.57
CA VAL A 8 3.94 14.25 5.83
C VAL A 8 4.32 15.32 4.80
N THR A 9 5.10 16.33 5.20
CA THR A 9 5.51 17.43 4.30
C THR A 9 6.51 17.03 3.20
N ARG A 10 7.03 15.79 3.21
CA ARG A 10 7.87 15.28 2.11
C ARG A 10 7.04 14.82 0.90
N ALA A 11 5.78 14.45 1.09
CA ALA A 11 4.92 14.00 0.01
C ALA A 11 4.52 15.19 -0.89
N LYS A 12 4.68 15.04 -2.21
CA LYS A 12 4.32 16.08 -3.20
C LYS A 12 2.98 15.84 -3.91
N LYS A 13 2.65 14.58 -4.18
CA LYS A 13 1.45 14.21 -4.97
C LYS A 13 0.48 13.38 -4.13
N GLU A 14 0.91 12.21 -3.68
CA GLU A 14 0.11 11.31 -2.84
C GLU A 14 0.91 10.94 -1.58
N LEU A 15 0.20 10.79 -0.45
CA LEU A 15 0.75 10.28 0.81
C LEU A 15 0.03 8.99 1.17
N LEU A 16 0.79 7.90 1.32
CA LEU A 16 0.27 6.60 1.73
C LEU A 16 0.77 6.28 3.14
N LEU A 17 -0.16 6.08 4.07
CA LEU A 17 0.13 5.69 5.45
C LEU A 17 -0.29 4.24 5.67
N THR A 18 0.64 3.40 6.14
CA THR A 18 0.38 1.99 6.41
C THR A 18 0.63 1.66 7.88
N ARG A 19 -0.11 0.69 8.41
CA ARG A 19 0.08 0.16 9.76
C ARG A 19 -0.14 -1.36 9.79
N SER A 20 0.50 -2.02 10.74
CA SER A 20 0.26 -3.44 11.02
C SER A 20 -0.67 -3.60 12.21
N ARG A 21 -1.59 -4.59 12.17
CA ARG A 21 -2.44 -4.94 13.33
C ARG A 21 -1.66 -5.72 14.38
N LYS A 22 -0.81 -6.63 13.95
CA LYS A 22 0.09 -7.43 14.78
C LYS A 22 1.51 -7.34 14.25
N ARG A 23 2.50 -7.24 15.13
CA ARG A 23 3.92 -7.27 14.76
C ARG A 23 4.69 -8.21 15.69
N LYS A 24 5.60 -8.98 15.12
CA LYS A 24 6.56 -9.77 15.89
C LYS A 24 7.66 -8.86 16.44
N ARG A 25 7.80 -8.79 17.76
CA ARG A 25 8.83 -7.99 18.44
C ARG A 25 9.48 -8.84 19.53
N TYR A 26 10.80 -9.05 19.41
CA TYR A 26 11.57 -9.93 20.29
C TYR A 26 10.98 -11.35 20.37
N GLY A 27 10.75 -11.97 19.22
CA GLY A 27 10.23 -13.34 19.12
C GLY A 27 8.73 -13.49 19.38
N LYS A 28 8.08 -12.54 20.05
CA LYS A 28 6.65 -12.61 20.43
C LYS A 28 5.76 -11.77 19.51
N TRP A 29 4.59 -12.29 19.17
CA TRP A 29 3.54 -11.52 18.50
C TRP A 29 2.88 -10.57 19.50
N ARG A 30 2.74 -9.29 19.12
CA ARG A 30 1.98 -8.32 19.89
C ARG A 30 1.03 -7.56 18.98
N ASP A 31 -0.15 -7.27 19.51
CA ASP A 31 -1.08 -6.32 18.91
C ASP A 31 -0.49 -4.91 18.97
N VAL A 32 -0.73 -4.15 17.91
CA VAL A 32 -0.23 -2.79 17.75
C VAL A 32 -1.42 -1.86 17.62
N SER A 33 -1.57 -0.97 18.60
CA SER A 33 -2.57 0.10 18.54
C SER A 33 -2.25 1.06 17.38
N PRO A 34 -3.26 1.63 16.72
CA PRO A 34 -3.04 2.68 15.72
C PRO A 34 -2.21 3.85 16.27
N SER A 35 -1.48 4.52 15.39
CA SER A 35 -0.73 5.73 15.76
C SER A 35 -1.71 6.84 16.15
N ARG A 36 -1.46 7.50 17.28
CA ARG A 36 -2.27 8.66 17.72
C ARG A 36 -2.37 9.78 16.68
N PHE A 37 -1.34 9.93 15.84
CA PHE A 37 -1.32 10.95 14.80
C PHE A 37 -2.37 10.74 13.71
N LEU A 38 -2.90 9.53 13.55
CA LEU A 38 -3.99 9.27 12.60
C LEU A 38 -5.30 9.93 13.05
N CYS A 39 -5.54 10.05 14.36
CA CYS A 39 -6.72 10.71 14.91
C CYS A 39 -6.60 12.24 14.90
N GLU A 40 -5.39 12.78 14.71
CA GLU A 40 -5.14 14.23 14.64
C GLU A 40 -5.42 14.80 13.23
N ILE A 41 -5.58 13.93 12.22
CA ILE A 41 -5.82 14.35 10.83
C ILE A 41 -7.34 14.51 10.62
N PRO A 42 -7.79 15.60 9.98
CA PRO A 42 -9.19 15.75 9.61
C PRO A 42 -9.69 14.54 8.78
N PRO A 43 -10.83 13.93 9.12
CA PRO A 43 -11.31 12.72 8.46
C PRO A 43 -11.63 12.92 6.97
N GLU A 44 -11.98 14.15 6.58
CA GLU A 44 -12.27 14.52 5.18
C GLU A 44 -11.08 14.36 4.24
N LEU A 45 -9.85 14.40 4.78
CA LEU A 45 -8.61 14.30 4.00
C LEU A 45 -8.07 12.86 3.93
N VAL A 46 -8.72 11.90 4.59
CA VAL A 46 -8.20 10.54 4.75
C VAL A 46 -9.18 9.52 4.18
N THR A 47 -8.72 8.76 3.20
CA THR A 47 -9.42 7.57 2.72
C THR A 47 -8.90 6.33 3.45
N LEU A 48 -9.70 5.77 4.35
CA LEU A 48 -9.36 4.55 5.08
C LEU A 48 -9.68 3.29 4.24
N HIS A 49 -8.69 2.41 4.14
CA HIS A 49 -8.84 1.12 3.46
C HIS A 49 -8.73 -0.02 4.49
N GLU A 50 -9.86 -0.52 4.97
CA GLU A 50 -9.90 -1.54 6.04
C GLU A 50 -9.24 -2.86 5.64
N ASN A 51 -9.34 -3.21 4.36
CA ASN A 51 -8.79 -4.45 3.80
C ASN A 51 -7.30 -4.34 3.43
N GLY A 52 -6.66 -3.20 3.70
CA GLY A 52 -5.26 -2.96 3.36
C GLY A 52 -4.97 -2.77 1.86
N CYS A 53 -5.98 -2.90 1.01
CA CYS A 53 -5.89 -2.68 -0.43
C CYS A 53 -6.49 -1.32 -0.79
N ARG A 54 -5.75 -0.50 -1.54
CA ARG A 54 -6.35 0.61 -2.30
C ARG A 54 -7.27 -0.04 -3.34
N PRO A 55 -8.59 0.20 -3.32
CA PRO A 55 -9.49 -0.33 -4.33
C PRO A 55 -9.07 0.29 -5.66
N LEU A 56 -8.73 -0.57 -6.61
CA LEU A 56 -8.46 -0.17 -7.97
C LEU A 56 -9.78 -0.26 -8.75
N SER A 57 -10.07 0.71 -9.60
CA SER A 57 -11.24 0.63 -10.48
C SER A 57 -11.17 -0.63 -11.34
N GLU A 58 -12.33 -1.22 -11.64
CA GLU A 58 -12.41 -2.45 -12.43
C GLU A 58 -11.73 -2.28 -13.79
N THR A 59 -11.92 -1.14 -14.44
CA THR A 59 -11.30 -0.80 -15.73
C THR A 59 -9.77 -0.83 -15.64
N SER A 60 -9.20 -0.16 -14.63
CA SER A 60 -7.75 -0.12 -14.43
C SER A 60 -7.19 -1.47 -14.01
N ARG A 61 -7.96 -2.27 -13.25
CA ARG A 61 -7.55 -3.62 -12.88
C ARG A 61 -7.42 -4.53 -14.10
N THR A 62 -8.42 -4.52 -14.97
CA THR A 62 -8.44 -5.36 -16.18
C THR A 62 -7.31 -4.99 -17.13
N SER A 63 -7.04 -3.69 -17.33
CA SER A 63 -5.92 -3.25 -18.17
C SER A 63 -4.57 -3.70 -17.63
N LEU A 64 -4.32 -3.52 -16.32
CA LEU A 64 -3.07 -3.98 -15.68
C LEU A 64 -2.88 -5.49 -15.77
N LEU A 65 -3.96 -6.27 -15.60
CA LEU A 65 -3.89 -7.74 -15.73
C LEU A 65 -3.60 -8.16 -17.17
N ALA A 66 -4.23 -7.52 -18.17
CA ALA A 66 -3.95 -7.79 -19.57
C ALA A 66 -2.48 -7.51 -19.92
N ASP A 67 -1.93 -6.40 -19.43
CA ASP A 67 -0.51 -6.05 -19.60
C ASP A 67 0.41 -7.06 -18.91
N LEU A 68 0.06 -7.50 -17.70
CA LEU A 68 0.79 -8.53 -16.96
C LEU A 68 0.81 -9.86 -17.73
N TYR A 69 -0.34 -10.35 -18.18
CA TYR A 69 -0.45 -11.60 -18.93
C TYR A 69 0.36 -11.56 -20.22
N LYS A 70 0.26 -10.45 -20.97
CA LYS A 70 1.05 -10.24 -22.20
C LYS A 70 2.56 -10.29 -21.93
N LYS A 71 3.01 -9.76 -20.79
CA LYS A 71 4.41 -9.79 -20.38
C LYS A 71 4.86 -11.21 -20.00
N LEU A 72 4.03 -11.95 -19.26
CA LEU A 72 4.32 -13.34 -18.88
C LEU A 72 4.40 -14.27 -20.10
N ASP A 73 3.48 -14.13 -21.07
CA ASP A 73 3.52 -14.91 -22.31
C ASP A 73 4.80 -14.65 -23.11
N LYS A 74 5.26 -13.40 -23.15
CA LYS A 74 6.52 -13.03 -23.78
C LYS A 74 7.72 -13.69 -23.07
N ASP A 75 7.72 -13.70 -21.74
CA ASP A 75 8.79 -14.32 -20.95
C ASP A 75 8.80 -15.85 -21.04
N ILE A 76 7.64 -16.49 -21.27
CA ILE A 76 7.54 -17.93 -21.53
C ILE A 76 8.16 -18.25 -22.90
N LYS A 77 7.80 -17.49 -23.95
CA LYS A 77 8.37 -17.67 -25.29
C LYS A 77 9.88 -17.50 -25.31
N ASN A 78 10.39 -16.44 -24.67
CA ASN A 78 11.83 -16.19 -24.57
C ASN A 78 12.62 -17.32 -23.85
N ARG A 79 11.97 -18.13 -23.00
CA ARG A 79 12.60 -19.27 -22.31
C ARG A 79 12.56 -20.57 -23.11
N GLN A 80 11.66 -20.69 -24.07
CA GLN A 80 11.52 -21.88 -24.92
C GLN A 80 12.40 -21.81 -26.19
N GLU A 81 12.91 -20.63 -26.53
CA GLU A 81 13.80 -20.39 -27.68
C GLU A 81 15.30 -20.48 -27.33
N VAL A 82 15.65 -21.05 -26.17
CA VAL A 82 17.04 -21.36 -25.73
C VAL A 82 17.22 -22.87 -25.62
#